data_AF-A0A1Q3AN89-F1
#
_entry.id   AF-A0A1Q3AN89-F1
#
_cell.length_a   1.000
_cell.length_b   1.000
_cell.length_c   1.000
_cell.angle_alpha   90.00
_cell.angle_beta   90.00
_cell.angle_gamma   90.00
#
_symmetry.space_group_name_H-M   'P 1'
#
loop_
_entity.id
_entity.type
_entity.pdbx_description
1 polymer ?
#
loop_
_entity_poly.entity_id
_entity_poly.type
_entity_poly.pdbx_seq_one_letter_code
_entity_poly.pdbx_strand_id
1 'polypeptide(L)'
;NYLLWAQAVKIYIMAKKKLKFLNSDPPTPDASGYEGWMQENALILIWLSNSMKLEIAANVMFHNTAKGVWDDLKDTYSQDKNMNKVYDLYDKMFHLRQSGKPLHDYYNTFKGLAEELNVFQPL
;
A
#
# COMPACT_ATOMS: atom_id res chain seq x y z
N ASN A 1 8.95 -4.06 6.83
CA ASN A 1 9.58 -5.07 5.94
C ASN A 1 8.72 -5.40 4.70
N TYR A 2 7.76 -4.56 4.32
CA TYR A 2 6.84 -4.84 3.23
C TYR A 2 7.54 -4.94 1.87
N LEU A 3 8.46 -4.02 1.56
CA LEU A 3 9.13 -3.97 0.26
C LEU A 3 9.87 -5.27 -0.09
N LEU A 4 10.65 -5.81 0.83
CA LEU A 4 11.39 -7.07 0.61
C LEU A 4 10.44 -8.26 0.48
N TRP A 5 9.43 -8.34 1.34
CA TRP A 5 8.39 -9.38 1.27
C TRP A 5 7.64 -9.31 -0.08
N ALA A 6 7.19 -8.13 -0.48
CA ALA A 6 6.44 -7.93 -1.72
C ALA A 6 7.27 -8.31 -2.94
N GLN A 7 8.58 -7.99 -2.96
CA GLN A 7 9.47 -8.43 -4.03
C GLN A 7 9.64 -9.95 -4.06
N ALA A 8 9.86 -10.59 -2.90
CA ALA A 8 10.00 -12.04 -2.82
C ALA A 8 8.74 -12.78 -3.32
N VAL A 9 7.56 -12.32 -2.91
CA VAL A 9 6.27 -12.88 -3.34
C VAL A 9 6.05 -12.68 -4.84
N LYS A 10 6.34 -11.50 -5.38
CA LYS A 10 6.24 -11.25 -6.84
C LYS A 10 7.14 -12.19 -7.64
N ILE A 11 8.39 -12.39 -7.21
CA ILE A 11 9.33 -13.30 -7.88
C ILE A 11 8.80 -14.73 -7.84
N TYR A 12 8.32 -15.19 -6.68
CA TYR A 12 7.75 -16.53 -6.52
C TYR A 12 6.54 -16.75 -7.44
N ILE A 13 5.58 -15.83 -7.45
CA ILE A 13 4.37 -15.93 -8.29
C ILE A 13 4.71 -15.82 -9.78
N MET A 14 5.70 -14.99 -10.14
CA MET A 14 6.21 -14.88 -11.51
C MET A 14 6.83 -16.20 -11.97
N ALA A 15 7.64 -16.86 -11.13
CA ALA A 15 8.21 -18.18 -11.42
C ALA A 15 7.12 -19.24 -11.65
N LYS A 16 5.95 -19.09 -11.02
CA LYS A 16 4.76 -19.93 -11.23
C LYS A 16 3.91 -19.53 -12.44
N LYS A 17 4.29 -18.47 -13.18
CA LYS A 17 3.53 -17.90 -14.31
C LYS A 17 2.11 -17.44 -13.94
N LYS A 18 1.92 -16.97 -12.69
CA LYS A 18 0.60 -16.56 -12.16
C LYS A 18 0.53 -15.07 -11.79
N LEU A 19 1.45 -14.24 -12.27
CA LEU A 19 1.51 -12.82 -11.93
C LEU A 19 0.23 -12.04 -12.30
N LYS A 20 -0.50 -12.49 -13.32
CA LYS A 20 -1.79 -11.90 -13.73
C LYS A 20 -2.83 -11.83 -12.61
N PHE A 21 -2.79 -12.75 -11.64
CA PHE A 21 -3.74 -12.79 -10.52
C PHE A 21 -3.53 -11.67 -9.49
N LEU A 22 -2.37 -11.00 -9.51
CA LEU A 22 -2.12 -9.81 -8.69
C LEU A 22 -2.44 -8.50 -9.41
N ASN A 23 -2.36 -8.50 -10.75
CA ASN A 23 -2.38 -7.26 -11.53
C ASN A 23 -3.69 -7.04 -12.31
N SER A 24 -4.40 -8.11 -12.66
CA SER A 24 -5.58 -8.05 -13.52
C SER A 24 -6.85 -8.19 -12.69
N ASP A 25 -7.90 -7.50 -13.12
CA ASP A 25 -9.21 -7.66 -12.50
C ASP A 25 -9.76 -9.09 -12.71
N PRO A 26 -10.54 -9.60 -11.74
CA PRO A 26 -11.15 -10.92 -11.86
C PRO A 26 -12.10 -10.96 -13.07
N PRO A 27 -12.21 -12.11 -13.75
CA PRO A 27 -13.22 -12.31 -14.78
C PRO A 27 -14.63 -12.24 -14.17
N THR A 28 -15.62 -11.94 -15.01
CA THR A 28 -17.02 -11.99 -14.60
C THR A 28 -17.44 -13.43 -14.27
N PRO A 29 -18.36 -13.64 -13.30
CA PRO A 29 -18.78 -14.98 -12.89
C PRO A 29 -19.38 -15.87 -14.00
N ASP A 30 -19.91 -15.25 -15.05
CA ASP A 30 -20.50 -15.91 -16.23
C ASP A 30 -19.48 -16.24 -17.33
N ALA A 31 -18.23 -15.81 -17.18
CA ALA A 31 -17.18 -16.05 -18.17
C ALA A 31 -16.82 -17.54 -18.26
N SER A 32 -16.61 -18.02 -19.50
CA SER A 32 -16.08 -19.36 -19.72
C SER A 32 -14.71 -19.52 -19.03
N GLY A 33 -14.60 -20.45 -18.08
CA GLY A 33 -13.37 -20.69 -17.32
C GLY A 33 -13.29 -19.97 -15.97
N TYR A 34 -14.36 -19.34 -15.50
CA TYR A 34 -14.42 -18.70 -14.19
C TYR A 34 -14.03 -19.65 -13.04
N GLU A 35 -14.53 -20.89 -13.04
CA GLU A 35 -14.22 -21.88 -12.01
C GLU A 35 -12.72 -22.23 -11.96
N GLY A 36 -12.10 -22.45 -13.13
CA GLY A 36 -10.66 -22.68 -13.20
C GLY A 36 -9.85 -21.46 -12.73
N TRP A 37 -10.32 -20.25 -13.04
CA TRP A 37 -9.72 -19.02 -12.51
C TRP A 37 -9.85 -18.94 -10.99
N MET A 38 -11.01 -19.30 -10.41
CA MET A 38 -11.22 -19.30 -8.96
C MET A 38 -10.27 -20.26 -8.24
N GLN A 39 -10.08 -21.47 -8.77
CA GLN A 39 -9.15 -22.45 -8.19
C GLN A 39 -7.72 -21.91 -8.15
N GLU A 40 -7.29 -21.28 -9.24
CA GLU A 40 -5.97 -20.67 -9.35
C GLU A 40 -5.81 -19.46 -8.42
N ASN A 41 -6.83 -18.61 -8.33
CA ASN A 41 -6.88 -17.49 -7.40
C ASN A 41 -6.79 -17.96 -5.93
N ALA A 42 -7.52 -19.02 -5.56
CA ALA A 42 -7.47 -19.61 -4.23
C ALA A 42 -6.07 -20.12 -3.87
N LEU A 43 -5.35 -20.71 -4.83
CA LEU A 43 -3.96 -21.13 -4.64
C LEU A 43 -3.04 -19.93 -4.32
N ILE A 44 -3.22 -18.81 -5.01
CA ILE A 44 -2.45 -17.59 -4.72
C ILE A 44 -2.78 -17.03 -3.33
N LEU A 45 -4.07 -17.03 -2.95
CA LEU A 45 -4.49 -16.62 -1.61
C LEU A 45 -3.82 -17.46 -0.52
N ILE A 46 -3.76 -18.79 -0.68
CA ILE A 46 -3.04 -19.67 0.25
C ILE A 46 -1.56 -19.29 0.34
N TRP A 47 -0.89 -19.04 -0.78
CA TRP A 47 0.52 -18.65 -0.78
C TRP A 47 0.76 -17.30 -0.10
N LEU A 48 -0.13 -16.32 -0.35
CA LEU A 48 -0.07 -15.03 0.32
C LEU A 48 -0.23 -15.21 1.82
N SER A 49 -1.29 -15.87 2.28
CA SER A 49 -1.58 -16.09 3.71
C SER A 49 -0.44 -16.80 4.42
N ASN A 50 0.14 -17.83 3.79
CA ASN A 50 1.26 -18.57 4.38
C ASN A 50 2.58 -17.78 4.41
N SER A 51 2.70 -16.72 3.61
CA SER A 51 3.90 -15.89 3.55
C SER A 51 3.93 -14.74 4.57
N MET A 52 2.85 -14.54 5.33
CA MET A 52 2.69 -13.44 6.26
C MET A 52 2.37 -13.93 7.68
N LYS A 53 2.47 -13.04 8.67
CA LYS A 53 2.07 -13.36 10.05
C LYS A 53 0.55 -13.54 10.13
N LEU A 54 0.10 -14.39 11.05
CA LEU A 54 -1.33 -14.70 11.25
C LEU A 54 -2.19 -13.45 11.42
N GLU A 55 -1.71 -12.47 12.19
CA GLU A 55 -2.40 -11.19 12.43
C GLU A 55 -2.63 -10.40 11.14
N ILE A 56 -1.67 -10.43 10.21
CA ILE A 56 -1.77 -9.75 8.92
C ILE A 56 -2.72 -10.53 7.99
N ALA A 57 -2.57 -11.86 7.96
CA ALA A 57 -3.44 -12.73 7.16
C ALA A 57 -4.90 -12.55 7.57
N ALA A 58 -5.21 -12.58 8.88
CA ALA A 58 -6.57 -12.43 9.38
C ALA A 58 -7.27 -11.16 8.89
N ASN A 59 -6.53 -10.04 8.77
CA ASN A 59 -7.09 -8.76 8.31
C ASN A 59 -7.47 -8.77 6.83
N VAL A 60 -6.76 -9.55 6.00
CA VAL A 60 -6.97 -9.56 4.54
C VAL A 60 -7.79 -10.75 4.05
N MET A 61 -8.11 -11.71 4.92
CA MET A 61 -8.87 -12.92 4.57
C MET A 61 -10.32 -12.67 4.14
N PHE A 62 -10.85 -11.45 4.34
CA PHE A 62 -12.16 -11.05 3.83
C PHE A 62 -12.16 -10.75 2.31
N HIS A 63 -10.99 -10.58 1.70
CA HIS A 63 -10.88 -10.40 0.25
C HIS A 63 -11.05 -11.73 -0.48
N ASN A 64 -11.93 -11.74 -1.48
CA ASN A 64 -12.20 -12.93 -2.30
C ASN A 64 -11.17 -13.14 -3.43
N THR A 65 -10.28 -12.17 -3.66
CA THR A 65 -9.31 -12.21 -4.75
C THR A 65 -7.90 -11.92 -4.26
N ALA A 66 -6.92 -12.60 -4.87
CA ALA A 66 -5.51 -12.36 -4.60
C ALA A 66 -5.10 -10.93 -4.93
N LYS A 67 -5.70 -10.33 -5.97
CA LYS A 67 -5.56 -8.90 -6.30
C LYS A 67 -6.08 -8.01 -5.17
N GLY A 68 -7.25 -8.30 -4.61
CA GLY A 68 -7.82 -7.54 -3.49
C GLY A 68 -6.89 -7.55 -2.27
N VAL A 69 -6.42 -8.74 -1.86
CA VAL A 69 -5.42 -8.87 -0.79
C VAL A 69 -4.14 -8.08 -1.13
N TRP A 70 -3.66 -8.22 -2.36
CA TRP A 70 -2.41 -7.60 -2.81
C TRP A 70 -2.46 -6.07 -2.77
N ASP A 71 -3.55 -5.49 -3.27
CA ASP A 71 -3.76 -4.05 -3.29
C ASP A 71 -3.97 -3.50 -1.88
N ASP A 72 -4.70 -4.21 -1.01
CA ASP A 72 -4.90 -3.81 0.39
C ASP A 72 -3.59 -3.82 1.18
N LEU A 73 -2.77 -4.86 1.03
CA LEU A 73 -1.44 -4.91 1.65
C LEU A 73 -0.52 -3.82 1.12
N LYS A 74 -0.62 -3.50 -0.18
CA LYS A 74 0.10 -2.38 -0.76
C LYS A 74 -0.37 -1.07 -0.14
N ASP A 75 -1.66 -0.80 -0.07
CA ASP A 75 -2.16 0.45 0.49
C ASP A 75 -1.86 0.58 1.98
N THR A 76 -1.91 -0.51 2.73
CA THR A 76 -1.68 -0.52 4.18
C THR A 76 -0.20 -0.45 4.55
N TYR A 77 0.67 -1.17 3.84
CA TYR A 77 2.05 -1.40 4.27
C TYR A 77 3.12 -0.93 3.27
N SER A 78 2.74 -0.57 2.04
CA SER A 78 3.68 0.11 1.17
C SER A 78 3.99 1.49 1.75
N GLN A 79 5.26 1.86 1.69
CA GLN A 79 5.68 3.23 1.96
C GLN A 79 5.23 4.18 0.84
N ASP A 80 4.50 3.69 -0.18
CA ASP A 80 4.17 4.43 -1.40
C ASP A 80 3.07 5.48 -1.18
N LYS A 81 2.31 5.42 -0.08
CA LYS A 81 1.27 6.42 0.23
C LYS A 81 1.64 7.26 1.44
N ASN A 82 2.85 7.83 1.46
CA ASN A 82 3.18 9.13 2.09
C ASN A 82 2.82 9.37 3.58
N MET A 83 2.25 8.45 4.34
CA MET A 83 1.70 8.75 5.67
C MET A 83 2.78 9.04 6.71
N ASN A 84 3.92 8.36 6.65
CA ASN A 84 5.06 8.71 7.50
C ASN A 84 5.58 10.11 7.17
N LYS A 85 5.62 10.47 5.88
CA LYS A 85 6.05 11.78 5.42
C LYS A 85 5.04 12.88 5.78
N VAL A 86 3.75 12.60 5.66
CA VAL A 86 2.63 13.46 6.08
C VAL A 86 2.67 13.67 7.59
N TYR A 87 2.88 12.61 8.37
CA TYR A 87 3.05 12.70 9.83
C TYR A 87 4.26 13.56 10.20
N ASP A 88 5.42 13.31 9.59
CA ASP A 88 6.64 14.09 9.82
C ASP A 88 6.45 15.58 9.48
N LEU A 89 5.66 15.88 8.43
CA LEU A 89 5.34 17.25 8.04
C LEU A 89 4.39 17.92 9.03
N TYR A 90 3.33 17.23 9.45
CA TYR A 90 2.43 17.73 10.50
C TYR A 90 3.16 17.95 11.82
N ASP A 91 4.05 17.04 12.22
CA ASP A 91 4.86 17.14 13.43
C ASP A 91 5.77 18.38 13.38
N LYS A 92 6.47 18.59 12.26
CA LYS A 92 7.29 19.80 12.03
C LYS A 92 6.46 21.08 12.08
N MET A 93 5.27 21.09 11.47
CA MET A 93 4.37 22.25 11.50
C MET A 93 3.86 22.53 12.92
N PHE A 94 3.48 21.49 13.66
CA PHE A 94 2.97 21.61 15.04
C PHE A 94 4.02 22.17 16.01
N HIS A 95 5.27 21.72 15.86
CA HIS A 95 6.41 22.16 16.66
C HIS A 95 7.06 23.45 16.15
N LEU A 96 6.63 23.99 15.00
CA LEU A 96 7.15 25.25 14.48
C LEU A 96 6.76 26.40 15.41
N ARG A 97 7.77 27.15 15.87
CA ARG A 97 7.63 28.34 16.71
C ARG A 97 8.48 29.46 16.13
N GLN A 98 8.00 30.70 16.23
CA GLN A 98 8.74 31.87 15.75
C GLN A 98 10.07 32.04 16.51
N SER A 99 10.08 31.75 17.83
CA SER A 99 11.29 31.68 18.68
C SER A 99 12.27 32.85 18.51
N GLY A 100 11.76 34.09 18.42
CA GLY A 100 12.58 35.29 18.27
C GLY A 100 13.14 35.55 16.86
N LYS A 101 12.85 34.69 15.88
CA LYS A 101 13.17 34.94 14.47
C LYS A 101 12.24 35.99 13.85
N PRO A 102 12.69 36.71 12.82
CA PRO A 102 11.82 37.57 12.01
C PRO A 102 10.58 36.83 11.51
N LEU A 103 9.44 37.53 11.46
CA LEU A 103 8.16 36.94 11.04
C LEU A 103 8.22 36.33 9.63
N HIS A 104 8.98 36.96 8.72
CA HIS A 104 9.13 36.48 7.35
C HIS A 104 9.82 35.11 7.28
N ASP A 105 10.80 34.84 8.15
CA ASP A 105 11.49 33.55 8.21
C ASP A 105 10.58 32.42 8.70
N TYR A 106 9.78 32.70 9.74
CA TYR A 106 8.76 31.77 10.22
C TYR A 106 7.73 31.46 9.13
N TYR A 107 7.19 32.50 8.48
CA TYR A 107 6.18 32.35 7.43
C TYR A 107 6.70 31.56 6.23
N ASN A 108 7.91 31.85 5.77
CA ASN A 108 8.53 31.11 4.66
C ASN A 108 8.71 29.62 4.99
N THR A 109 9.12 29.32 6.23
CA THR A 109 9.27 27.92 6.69
C THR A 109 7.92 27.21 6.75
N PHE A 110 6.88 27.86 7.30
CA PHE A 110 5.54 27.30 7.35
C PHE A 110 4.97 27.07 5.95
N LYS A 111 5.10 28.04 5.05
CA LYS A 111 4.63 27.96 3.67
C LYS A 111 5.30 26.80 2.93
N GLY A 112 6.61 26.63 3.07
CA GLY A 112 7.33 25.49 2.47
C GLY A 112 6.82 24.14 2.96
N LEU A 113 6.58 23.99 4.26
CA LEU A 113 6.00 22.74 4.82
C LEU A 113 4.58 22.48 4.31
N ALA A 114 3.76 23.51 4.17
CA ALA A 114 2.40 23.39 3.65
C ALA A 114 2.36 23.00 2.16
N GLU A 115 3.27 23.57 1.35
CA GLU A 115 3.42 23.21 -0.07
C GLU A 115 3.92 21.76 -0.23
N GLU A 116 4.88 21.35 0.60
CA GLU A 116 5.37 19.96 0.61
C GLU A 116 4.27 18.97 1.05
N LEU A 117 3.44 19.34 2.04
CA LEU A 117 2.30 18.53 2.47
C LEU A 117 1.26 18.37 1.36
N ASN A 118 0.99 19.42 0.58
CA ASN A 118 0.03 19.40 -0.53
C ASN A 118 0.45 18.46 -1.67
N VAL A 119 1.75 18.16 -1.82
CA VAL A 119 2.24 17.15 -2.79
C VAL A 119 1.79 15.74 -2.37
N PHE A 120 1.71 15.49 -1.07
CA PHE A 120 1.40 14.18 -0.51
C PHE A 120 -0.08 14.01 -0.14
N GLN A 121 -0.77 15.11 0.13
CA GLN A 121 -2.19 15.20 0.46
C GLN A 121 -2.82 16.42 -0.26
N PRO A 122 -3.02 16.36 -1.58
CA PRO A 122 -3.68 17.44 -2.32
C PRO A 122 -5.16 17.56 -1.89
N LEU A 123 -5.62 18.79 -1.69
CA LEU A 123 -7.01 19.13 -1.34
C LEU A 123 -7.99 18.93 -2.51
#